data_AF-A0A1H2QW65-F1
#
_entry.id   AF-A0A1H2QW65-F1
#
_cell.length_a   1.000
_cell.length_b   1.000
_cell.length_c   1.000
_cell.angle_alpha   90.00
_cell.angle_beta   90.00
_cell.angle_gamma   90.00
#
_symmetry.space_group_name_H-M   'P 1'
#
loop_
_entity.id
_entity.type
_entity.pdbx_description
1 polymer ?
#
loop_
_entity_poly.entity_id
_entity_poly.type
_entity_poly.pdbx_seq_one_letter_code
_entity_poly.pdbx_strand_id
1 'polypeptide(L)'
;MSELRVFSMILQIVALLLIVIGFIALKKSTSMNEGISKHGKIINVGYSLAIISVLYMAYSAYLSIIGTGSILPLILSHGSLGIITLALGALFVTNRWSWKSKRYMRIELVLWLAVFLGGIYLYLVINNAI
;
A
#
# COMPACT_ATOMS: atom_id res chain seq x y z
N MET A 1 2.90 -12.63 17.16
CA MET A 1 3.28 -12.40 15.75
C MET A 1 2.07 -12.32 14.82
N SER A 2 1.07 -13.19 14.96
CA SER A 2 -0.18 -13.12 14.17
C SER A 2 -0.89 -11.77 14.30
N GLU A 3 -0.99 -11.23 15.52
CA GLU A 3 -1.65 -9.93 15.78
C GLU A 3 -1.02 -8.76 15.02
N LEU A 4 0.32 -8.68 14.97
CA LEU A 4 1.02 -7.63 14.20
C LEU A 4 0.72 -7.74 12.71
N ARG A 5 0.67 -8.97 12.18
CA ARG A 5 0.33 -9.23 10.78
C ARG A 5 -1.13 -8.90 10.48
N VAL A 6 -2.06 -9.23 11.38
CA VAL A 6 -3.48 -8.89 11.28
C VAL A 6 -3.66 -7.37 11.31
N PHE A 7 -3.03 -6.68 12.26
CA PHE A 7 -3.10 -5.24 12.37
C PHE A 7 -2.55 -4.54 11.12
N SER A 8 -1.38 -5.00 10.65
CA SER A 8 -0.81 -4.55 9.38
C SER A 8 -1.78 -4.76 8.20
N MET A 9 -2.41 -5.93 8.10
CA MET A 9 -3.38 -6.26 7.06
C MET A 9 -4.60 -5.33 7.11
N ILE A 10 -5.15 -5.06 8.30
CA ILE A 10 -6.26 -4.12 8.49
C ILE A 10 -5.87 -2.73 7.97
N LEU A 11 -4.67 -2.25 8.31
CA LEU A 11 -4.19 -0.96 7.80
C LEU A 11 -4.07 -0.94 6.28
N GLN A 12 -3.63 -2.03 5.63
CA GLN A 12 -3.57 -2.10 4.17
C GLN A 12 -4.96 -2.13 3.54
N ILE A 13 -5.91 -2.86 4.13
CA ILE A 13 -7.31 -2.87 3.68
C ILE A 13 -7.87 -1.45 3.72
N VAL A 14 -7.71 -0.75 4.86
CA VAL A 14 -8.21 0.63 5.00
C VAL A 14 -7.50 1.57 4.04
N ALA A 15 -6.17 1.45 3.87
CA ALA A 15 -5.41 2.23 2.89
C ALA A 15 -5.94 2.01 1.46
N LEU A 16 -6.16 0.75 1.06
CA LEU A 16 -6.69 0.41 -0.27
C LEU A 16 -8.10 0.97 -0.47
N LEU A 17 -8.97 0.87 0.54
CA LEU A 17 -10.30 1.47 0.49
C LEU A 17 -10.23 2.98 0.29
N LEU A 18 -9.33 3.68 1.01
CA LEU A 18 -9.13 5.11 0.80
C LEU A 18 -8.60 5.42 -0.60
N ILE A 19 -7.72 4.60 -1.15
CA ILE A 19 -7.26 4.75 -2.53
C ILE A 19 -8.44 4.67 -3.51
N VAL A 20 -9.29 3.63 -3.38
CA VAL A 20 -10.49 3.47 -4.21
C VAL A 20 -11.45 4.65 -4.05
N ILE A 21 -11.69 5.11 -2.81
CA ILE A 21 -12.53 6.29 -2.52
C ILE A 21 -11.94 7.55 -3.16
N GLY A 22 -10.62 7.72 -3.14
CA GLY A 22 -9.91 8.81 -3.81
C GLY A 22 -10.21 8.84 -5.30
N PHE A 23 -10.18 7.68 -5.98
CA PHE A 23 -10.56 7.56 -7.39
C PHE A 23 -12.03 7.87 -7.65
N ILE A 24 -12.93 7.42 -6.78
CA ILE A 24 -14.37 7.73 -6.89
C ILE A 24 -14.58 9.24 -6.75
N ALA A 25 -13.92 9.89 -5.78
CA ALA A 25 -13.98 11.33 -5.58
C ALA A 25 -13.47 12.10 -6.81
N LEU A 26 -12.36 11.65 -7.42
CA LEU A 26 -11.86 12.20 -8.68
C LEU A 26 -12.90 12.09 -9.80
N LYS A 27 -13.55 10.93 -9.96
CA LYS A 27 -14.55 10.69 -11.01
C LYS A 27 -15.83 11.51 -10.82
N LYS A 28 -16.25 11.75 -9.58
CA LYS A 28 -17.47 12.49 -9.24
C LYS A 28 -17.30 14.01 -9.22
N SER A 29 -16.08 14.52 -9.36
CA SER A 29 -15.82 15.96 -9.28
C SER A 29 -16.26 16.69 -10.54
N THR A 30 -16.78 17.92 -10.37
CA THR A 30 -17.29 18.76 -11.47
C THR A 30 -16.16 19.34 -12.32
N SER A 31 -14.97 19.51 -11.73
CA SER A 31 -13.76 19.96 -12.42
C SER A 31 -12.55 19.09 -12.09
N MET A 32 -11.57 19.06 -13.02
CA MET A 32 -10.32 18.32 -12.84
C MET A 32 -9.53 18.83 -11.62
N ASN A 33 -9.43 20.14 -11.44
CA ASN A 33 -8.67 20.75 -10.35
C ASN A 33 -9.25 20.39 -8.99
N GLU A 34 -10.58 20.45 -8.86
CA GLU A 34 -11.28 20.03 -7.64
C GLU A 34 -11.09 18.53 -7.38
N GLY A 35 -11.23 17.71 -8.42
CA GLY A 35 -11.06 16.25 -8.31
C GLY A 35 -9.65 15.85 -7.89
N ILE A 36 -8.62 16.46 -8.47
CA ILE A 36 -7.22 16.23 -8.09
C ILE A 36 -6.96 16.66 -6.65
N SER A 37 -7.55 17.78 -6.21
CA SER A 37 -7.44 18.26 -4.83
C SER A 37 -8.08 17.30 -3.83
N LYS A 38 -9.33 16.89 -4.08
CA LYS A 38 -10.07 15.91 -3.24
C LYS A 38 -9.35 14.56 -3.20
N HIS A 39 -8.97 14.03 -4.36
CA HIS A 39 -8.18 12.81 -4.49
C HIS A 39 -6.89 12.91 -3.67
N GLY A 40 -6.12 13.98 -3.83
CA GLY A 40 -4.87 14.19 -3.11
C GLY A 40 -5.03 14.15 -1.59
N LYS A 41 -6.06 14.81 -1.04
CA LYS A 41 -6.34 14.78 0.40
C LYS A 41 -6.61 13.37 0.91
N ILE A 42 -7.42 12.59 0.17
CA ILE A 42 -7.78 11.21 0.55
C ILE A 42 -6.56 10.29 0.44
N ILE A 43 -5.81 10.36 -0.67
CA ILE A 43 -4.62 9.53 -0.88
C ILE A 43 -3.54 9.82 0.14
N ASN A 44 -3.35 11.06 0.59
CA ASN A 44 -2.38 11.36 1.65
C ASN A 44 -2.66 10.57 2.94
N VAL A 45 -3.93 10.39 3.30
CA VAL A 45 -4.33 9.60 4.47
C VAL A 45 -4.07 8.12 4.21
N GLY A 46 -4.52 7.60 3.06
CA GLY A 46 -4.27 6.20 2.67
C GLY A 46 -2.78 5.85 2.63
N TYR A 47 -1.96 6.72 2.06
CA TYR A 47 -0.51 6.58 1.98
C TYR A 47 0.13 6.57 3.37
N SER A 48 -0.30 7.45 4.27
CA SER A 48 0.18 7.47 5.66
C SER A 48 -0.12 6.16 6.39
N LEU A 49 -1.34 5.62 6.22
CA LEU A 49 -1.71 4.31 6.79
C LEU A 49 -0.87 3.17 6.20
N ALA A 50 -0.56 3.23 4.91
CA ALA A 50 0.31 2.25 4.28
C ALA A 50 1.74 2.28 4.82
N ILE A 51 2.31 3.46 5.07
CA ILE A 51 3.63 3.57 5.75
C ILE A 51 3.57 2.89 7.13
N ILE A 52 2.55 3.20 7.93
CA ILE A 52 2.40 2.59 9.26
C ILE A 52 2.28 1.07 9.13
N SER A 53 1.47 0.58 8.19
CA SER A 53 1.34 -0.85 7.92
C SER A 53 2.68 -1.52 7.59
N VAL A 54 3.51 -0.87 6.78
CA VAL A 54 4.83 -1.35 6.38
C VAL A 54 5.77 -1.46 7.58
N LEU A 55 5.70 -0.53 8.55
CA LEU A 55 6.47 -0.64 9.80
C LEU A 55 6.07 -1.90 10.59
N TYR A 56 4.78 -2.20 10.68
CA TYR A 56 4.30 -3.44 11.31
C TYR A 56 4.74 -4.70 10.54
N MET A 57 4.71 -4.67 9.20
CA MET A 57 5.21 -5.80 8.39
C MET A 57 6.70 -6.02 8.59
N ALA A 58 7.50 -4.95 8.50
CA ALA A 58 8.94 -5.01 8.67
C ALA A 58 9.31 -5.54 10.05
N TYR A 59 8.63 -5.08 11.10
CA TYR A 59 8.85 -5.56 12.46
C TYR A 59 8.45 -7.03 12.62
N SER A 60 7.30 -7.44 12.07
CA SER A 60 6.91 -8.85 12.08
C SER A 60 7.88 -9.73 11.29
N ALA A 61 8.40 -9.25 10.15
CA ALA A 61 9.37 -9.99 9.34
C ALA A 61 10.69 -10.14 10.09
N TYR A 62 11.20 -9.07 10.71
CA TYR A 62 12.39 -9.08 11.57
C TYR A 62 12.29 -10.13 12.68
N LEU A 63 11.17 -10.16 13.42
CA LEU A 63 10.94 -11.17 14.46
C LEU A 63 10.90 -12.60 13.88
N SER A 64 10.34 -12.78 12.68
CA SER A 64 10.32 -14.08 12.01
C SER A 64 11.71 -14.57 11.62
N ILE A 65 12.55 -13.65 11.12
CA ILE A 65 13.92 -13.95 10.68
C ILE A 65 14.78 -14.35 11.86
N ILE A 66 14.67 -13.62 12.98
CA ILE A 66 15.39 -13.98 14.21
C ILE A 66 14.92 -15.33 14.76
N GLY A 67 13.61 -15.59 14.73
CA GLY A 67 13.05 -16.84 15.26
C GLY A 67 13.37 -18.07 14.40
N THR A 68 13.50 -17.92 13.09
CA THR A 68 13.70 -19.04 12.14
C THR A 68 15.12 -19.14 11.60
N GLY A 69 15.95 -18.12 11.78
CA GLY A 69 17.29 -18.02 11.19
C GLY A 69 17.30 -17.88 9.67
N SER A 70 16.16 -17.64 9.02
CA SER A 70 16.07 -17.60 7.55
C SER A 70 15.09 -16.53 7.06
N ILE A 71 15.31 -16.07 5.82
CA ILE A 71 14.38 -15.21 5.09
C ILE A 71 13.71 -16.04 4.01
N LEU A 72 12.37 -16.05 4.01
CA LEU A 72 11.61 -16.64 2.92
C LEU A 72 11.77 -15.77 1.64
N PRO A 73 12.17 -16.33 0.49
CA PRO A 73 12.34 -15.56 -0.75
C PRO A 73 11.09 -14.76 -1.17
N LEU A 74 9.91 -15.24 -0.78
CA LEU A 74 8.64 -14.55 -0.99
C LEU A 74 8.55 -13.21 -0.23
N ILE A 75 9.11 -13.14 1.00
CA ILE A 75 9.16 -11.90 1.79
C ILE A 75 10.04 -10.86 1.09
N LEU A 76 11.19 -11.27 0.56
CA LEU A 76 12.08 -10.42 -0.24
C LEU A 76 11.37 -9.87 -1.47
N SER A 77 10.75 -10.75 -2.26
CA SER A 77 10.07 -10.39 -3.51
C SER A 77 8.92 -9.42 -3.27
N HIS A 78 8.08 -9.70 -2.27
CA HIS A 78 6.99 -8.81 -1.87
C HIS A 78 7.52 -7.47 -1.34
N GLY A 79 8.55 -7.49 -0.50
CA GLY A 79 9.19 -6.29 0.04
C GLY A 79 9.74 -5.38 -1.04
N SER A 80 10.42 -5.92 -2.06
CA SER A 80 10.92 -5.15 -3.20
C SER A 80 9.80 -4.45 -3.98
N LEU A 81 8.70 -5.16 -4.26
CA LEU A 81 7.53 -4.55 -4.91
C LEU A 81 6.88 -3.47 -4.03
N GLY A 82 6.83 -3.71 -2.71
CA GLY A 82 6.37 -2.74 -1.72
C GLY A 82 7.20 -1.46 -1.73
N ILE A 83 8.52 -1.55 -1.77
CA ILE A 83 9.44 -0.38 -1.85
C ILE A 83 9.19 0.44 -3.11
N ILE A 84 9.06 -0.21 -4.27
CA ILE A 84 8.78 0.49 -5.54
C ILE A 84 7.45 1.23 -5.45
N THR A 85 6.42 0.56 -4.91
CA THR A 85 5.08 1.13 -4.75
C THR A 85 5.07 2.32 -3.79
N LEU A 86 5.77 2.22 -2.67
CA LEU A 86 5.93 3.32 -1.72
C LEU A 86 6.69 4.50 -2.32
N ALA A 87 7.79 4.26 -3.02
CA ALA A 87 8.56 5.33 -3.65
C ALA A 87 7.71 6.11 -4.67
N LEU A 88 6.94 5.40 -5.50
CA LEU A 88 6.01 6.03 -6.45
C LEU A 88 4.87 6.74 -5.73
N GLY A 89 4.31 6.15 -4.67
CA GLY A 89 3.31 6.81 -3.84
C GLY A 89 3.84 8.09 -3.21
N ALA A 90 5.05 8.08 -2.65
CA ALA A 90 5.72 9.27 -2.10
C ALA A 90 5.85 10.37 -3.14
N LEU A 91 6.31 10.04 -4.35
CA LEU A 91 6.39 11.00 -5.45
C LEU A 91 5.00 11.55 -5.80
N PHE A 92 3.97 10.71 -5.78
CA PHE A 92 2.60 11.11 -6.09
C PHE A 92 1.96 12.02 -5.03
N VAL A 93 2.16 11.73 -3.74
CA VAL A 93 1.61 12.56 -2.65
C VAL A 93 2.38 13.87 -2.45
N THR A 94 3.70 13.87 -2.69
CA THR A 94 4.54 15.07 -2.54
C THR A 94 4.48 16.00 -3.76
N ASN A 95 4.39 15.46 -4.98
CA ASN A 95 4.31 16.28 -6.18
C ASN A 95 2.86 16.75 -6.42
N ARG A 96 2.64 18.07 -6.36
CA ARG A 96 1.28 18.60 -6.38
C ARG A 96 0.63 18.58 -7.77
N TRP A 97 1.36 18.74 -8.88
CA TRP A 97 0.71 19.07 -10.18
C TRP A 97 1.26 18.39 -11.44
N SER A 98 2.57 18.13 -11.60
CA SER A 98 3.09 17.63 -12.89
C SER A 98 2.86 16.13 -13.14
N TRP A 99 2.72 15.33 -12.09
CA TRP A 99 2.57 13.86 -12.18
C TRP A 99 1.15 13.37 -11.90
N LYS A 100 0.20 14.27 -11.62
CA LYS A 100 -1.20 13.92 -11.33
C LYS A 100 -2.04 13.67 -12.59
N SER A 101 -1.45 12.99 -13.58
CA SER A 101 -2.17 12.50 -14.75
C SER A 101 -2.97 11.24 -14.40
N LYS A 102 -4.10 11.03 -15.08
CA LYS A 102 -4.91 9.80 -14.92
C LYS A 102 -4.10 8.53 -15.17
N ARG A 103 -3.08 8.58 -16.04
CA ARG A 103 -2.22 7.44 -16.35
C ARG A 103 -1.39 7.02 -15.13
N TYR A 104 -0.71 7.96 -14.50
CA TYR A 104 0.14 7.67 -13.34
C TYR A 104 -0.67 7.23 -12.12
N MET A 105 -1.82 7.86 -11.90
CA MET A 105 -2.77 7.42 -10.87
C MET A 105 -3.14 5.95 -11.06
N ARG A 106 -3.53 5.53 -12.28
CA ARG A 106 -3.89 4.13 -12.56
C ARG A 106 -2.73 3.17 -12.33
N ILE A 107 -1.51 3.55 -12.74
CA ILE A 107 -0.31 2.74 -12.48
C ILE A 107 -0.12 2.54 -10.99
N GLU A 108 -0.24 3.62 -10.20
CA GLU A 108 -0.14 3.56 -8.75
C GLU A 108 -1.21 2.64 -8.15
N LEU A 109 -2.47 2.75 -8.58
CA LEU A 109 -3.56 1.88 -8.14
C LEU A 109 -3.25 0.40 -8.41
N VAL A 110 -2.77 0.08 -9.61
CA VAL A 110 -2.42 -1.30 -9.99
C VAL A 110 -1.28 -1.82 -9.12
N LEU A 111 -0.26 -1.00 -8.84
CA LEU A 111 0.83 -1.37 -7.95
C LEU A 111 0.36 -1.60 -6.52
N TRP A 112 -0.47 -0.70 -5.97
CA TRP A 112 -1.08 -0.86 -4.65
C TRP A 112 -1.90 -2.16 -4.56
N LEU A 113 -2.69 -2.47 -5.59
CA LEU A 113 -3.46 -3.71 -5.65
C LEU A 113 -2.54 -4.94 -5.72
N ALA A 114 -1.48 -4.90 -6.54
CA ALA A 114 -0.53 -6.00 -6.67
C ALA A 114 0.22 -6.27 -5.35
N VAL A 115 0.69 -5.22 -4.68
CA VAL A 115 1.31 -5.33 -3.35
C VAL A 115 0.32 -5.89 -2.35
N PHE A 116 -0.90 -5.36 -2.29
CA PHE A 116 -1.93 -5.83 -1.36
C PHE A 116 -2.25 -7.33 -1.54
N LEU A 117 -2.46 -7.77 -2.78
CA LEU A 117 -2.70 -9.18 -3.09
C LEU A 117 -1.49 -10.06 -2.73
N GLY A 118 -0.27 -9.59 -3.01
CA GLY A 118 0.95 -10.27 -2.57
C GLY A 118 1.06 -10.35 -1.04
N GLY A 119 0.62 -9.32 -0.32
CA GLY A 119 0.56 -9.29 1.14
C GLY A 119 -0.45 -10.30 1.71
N ILE A 120 -1.64 -10.41 1.10
CA ILE A 120 -2.62 -11.45 1.44
C ILE A 120 -2.02 -12.84 1.22
N TYR A 121 -1.44 -13.08 0.06
CA TYR A 121 -0.84 -14.37 -0.26
C TYR A 121 0.25 -14.74 0.76
N LEU A 122 1.15 -13.81 1.06
CA LEU A 122 2.20 -13.99 2.06
C LEU A 122 1.62 -14.26 3.46
N TYR A 123 0.57 -13.54 3.84
CA TYR A 123 -0.13 -13.77 5.10
C TYR A 123 -0.69 -15.19 5.18
N LEU A 124 -1.33 -15.69 4.12
CA LEU A 124 -1.90 -17.04 4.10
C LEU A 124 -0.81 -18.11 4.18
N VAL A 125 0.27 -17.98 3.41
CA VAL A 125 1.42 -18.90 3.44
C VAL A 125 2.07 -18.93 4.83
N ILE A 126 2.36 -17.77 5.44
CA ILE A 126 3.01 -17.71 6.76
C ILE A 126 2.14 -18.34 7.86
N ASN A 127 0.81 -18.29 7.72
CA ASN A 127 -0.11 -18.88 8.69
C ASN A 127 -0.56 -20.31 8.30
N ASN A 128 0.09 -20.96 7.31
CA ASN A 128 -0.23 -22.31 6.84
C ASN A 128 -1.72 -22.49 6.46
N ALA A 129 -2.34 -21.45 5.91
CA ALA A 129 -3.74 -21.49 5.47
C ALA A 129 -3.89 -21.94 4.01
N ILE A 130 -2.78 -21.96 3.26
CA ILE A 130 -2.61 -22.50 1.89
C ILE A 130 -1.19 -23.06 1.74
#